data_AF-Q6YFH1-F1
#
_entry.id   AF-Q6YFH1-F1
#
_cell.length_a   1.000
_cell.length_b   1.000
_cell.length_c   1.000
_cell.angle_alpha   90.00
_cell.angle_beta   90.00
_cell.angle_gamma   90.00
#
_symmetry.space_group_name_H-M   'P 1'
#
loop_
_entity.id
_entity.type
_entity.pdbx_description
1 polymer ?
#
loop_
_entity_poly.entity_id
_entity_poly.type
_entity_poly.pdbx_seq_one_letter_code
_entity_poly.pdbx_strand_id
1 'polypeptide(L)'
;LAKYVYELHYSEFDTCSFIEDISRRCDEHFNGLVDLQKQLYDGISKTSPIQVHDVSMYTSKIETVLASRKVFLVLDDIDNLMQLNALLG
;
A
#
# COMPACT_ATOMS: atom_id res chain seq x y z
N LEU A 1 -11.06 -6.89 -11.74
CA LEU A 1 -10.02 -7.87 -12.16
C LEU A 1 -8.91 -7.97 -11.10
N ALA A 2 -8.38 -6.84 -10.64
CA ALA A 2 -7.32 -6.77 -9.62
C ALA A 2 -7.61 -7.63 -8.36
N LYS A 3 -8.81 -7.49 -7.78
CA LYS A 3 -9.23 -8.30 -6.62
C LYS A 3 -9.15 -9.81 -6.85
N TYR A 4 -9.57 -10.29 -8.02
CA TYR A 4 -9.52 -11.72 -8.34
C TYR A 4 -8.07 -12.23 -8.43
N VAL A 5 -7.17 -11.43 -9.03
CA VAL A 5 -5.73 -11.75 -9.08
C VAL A 5 -5.13 -11.79 -7.67
N TYR A 6 -5.54 -10.87 -6.80
CA TYR A 6 -5.14 -10.87 -5.40
C TYR A 6 -5.56 -12.18 -4.70
N GLU A 7 -6.85 -12.52 -4.77
CA GLU A 7 -7.41 -13.72 -4.15
C GLU A 7 -6.78 -15.03 -4.65
N LEU A 8 -6.32 -15.06 -5.89
CA LEU A 8 -5.68 -16.25 -6.48
C LEU A 8 -4.27 -16.53 -5.92
N HIS A 9 -3.51 -15.48 -5.60
CA HIS A 9 -2.06 -15.61 -5.35
C HIS A 9 -1.61 -15.18 -3.95
N TYR A 10 -2.48 -14.59 -3.12
CA TYR A 10 -2.07 -14.00 -1.83
C TYR A 10 -1.37 -14.99 -0.88
N SER A 11 -1.73 -16.28 -0.94
CA SER A 11 -1.15 -17.31 -0.07
C SER A 11 0.27 -17.74 -0.45
N GLU A 12 0.78 -17.34 -1.62
CA GLU A 12 2.10 -17.75 -2.13
C GLU A 12 3.26 -16.83 -1.67
N PHE A 13 2.95 -15.82 -0.86
CA PHE A 13 3.87 -14.75 -0.46
C PHE A 13 3.96 -14.62 1.05
N ASP A 14 5.07 -14.06 1.53
CA ASP A 14 5.28 -13.88 2.96
C ASP A 14 4.26 -12.90 3.53
N THR A 15 3.90 -11.88 2.77
CA THR A 15 2.92 -10.87 3.16
C THR A 15 2.26 -10.28 1.92
N CYS A 16 1.06 -9.74 2.07
CA CYS A 16 0.26 -9.30 0.94
C CYS A 16 -0.62 -8.10 1.30
N SER A 17 -0.90 -7.25 0.32
CA SER A 17 -1.88 -6.17 0.47
C SER A 17 -2.57 -5.88 -0.86
N PHE A 18 -3.85 -5.53 -0.76
CA PHE A 18 -4.68 -5.10 -1.87
C PHE A 18 -5.24 -3.72 -1.56
N ILE A 19 -5.14 -2.82 -2.53
CA ILE A 19 -5.66 -1.46 -2.44
C ILE A 19 -6.44 -1.17 -3.71
N GLU A 20 -7.73 -0.88 -3.54
CA GLU A 20 -8.64 -0.52 -4.61
C GLU A 20 -8.96 0.98 -4.63
N ASP A 21 -9.41 1.45 -5.80
CA ASP A 21 -9.87 2.82 -6.05
C ASP A 21 -8.85 3.89 -5.61
N ILE A 22 -7.56 3.70 -5.91
CA ILE A 22 -6.49 4.59 -5.44
C ILE A 22 -6.71 6.03 -5.89
N SER A 23 -7.02 6.25 -7.18
CA SER A 23 -7.23 7.58 -7.72
C SER A 23 -8.33 8.32 -6.99
N ARG A 24 -9.51 7.69 -6.94
CA ARG A 24 -10.68 8.22 -6.25
C ARG A 24 -10.42 8.50 -4.76
N ARG A 25 -9.77 7.57 -4.05
CA ARG A 25 -9.51 7.71 -2.60
C ARG A 25 -8.46 8.78 -2.29
N CYS A 26 -7.54 9.06 -3.21
CA CYS A 26 -6.63 10.20 -3.07
C CYS A 26 -7.38 11.53 -3.19
N ASP A 27 -8.34 11.62 -4.10
CA ASP A 27 -9.04 12.88 -4.40
C ASP A 27 -10.20 13.18 -3.43
N GLU A 28 -10.87 12.15 -2.90
CA GLU A 28 -12.03 12.32 -2.01
C GLU A 28 -11.67 12.78 -0.59
N HIS A 29 -10.44 12.56 -0.14
CA HIS A 29 -10.02 12.79 1.24
C HIS A 29 -8.79 13.68 1.34
N PHE A 30 -8.83 14.69 2.22
CA PHE A 30 -7.69 15.58 2.49
C PHE A 30 -6.41 14.80 2.88
N ASN A 31 -6.55 13.64 3.56
CA ASN A 31 -5.46 12.75 3.93
C ASN A 31 -5.50 11.41 3.18
N GLY A 32 -6.18 11.34 2.03
CA GLY A 32 -6.45 10.08 1.32
C GLY A 32 -5.19 9.28 1.04
N LEU A 33 -4.12 9.96 0.62
CA LEU A 33 -2.84 9.32 0.36
C LEU A 33 -2.19 8.72 1.62
N VAL A 34 -2.21 9.44 2.75
CA VAL A 34 -1.68 8.96 4.03
C VAL A 34 -2.48 7.74 4.51
N ASP A 35 -3.80 7.76 4.33
CA ASP A 35 -4.66 6.64 4.70
C ASP A 35 -4.36 5.39 3.85
N LEU A 36 -4.08 5.56 2.56
CA LEU A 36 -3.67 4.46 1.67
C LEU A 36 -2.29 3.91 2.06
N GLN A 37 -1.32 4.77 2.38
CA GLN A 37 0.00 4.34 2.86
C GLN A 37 -0.12 3.56 4.18
N LYS A 38 -0.98 4.00 5.09
CA LYS A 38 -1.24 3.30 6.34
C LYS A 38 -1.87 1.92 6.08
N GLN A 39 -2.90 1.85 5.24
CA GLN A 39 -3.51 0.59 4.83
C GLN A 39 -2.49 -0.36 4.20
N LEU A 40 -1.62 0.15 3.32
CA LEU A 40 -0.55 -0.61 2.70
C LEU A 40 0.38 -1.20 3.75
N TYR A 41 0.92 -0.34 4.60
CA TYR A 41 1.88 -0.70 5.63
C TYR A 41 1.31 -1.73 6.61
N ASP A 42 0.09 -1.50 7.11
CA ASP A 42 -0.57 -2.41 8.06
C ASP A 42 -0.79 -3.79 7.43
N GLY A 43 -1.13 -3.85 6.14
CA GLY A 43 -1.26 -5.10 5.40
C GLY A 43 0.05 -5.87 5.29
N ILE A 44 1.16 -5.19 4.96
CA ILE A 44 2.43 -5.86 4.68
C ILE A 44 3.31 -6.11 5.90
N SER A 45 3.23 -5.27 6.93
CA SER A 45 4.21 -5.30 8.04
C SER A 45 3.99 -6.48 8.99
N LYS A 46 2.76 -7.01 9.12
CA LYS A 46 2.37 -8.03 10.12
C LYS A 46 2.70 -7.65 11.57
N THR A 47 3.03 -6.39 11.84
CA THR A 47 3.37 -5.84 13.16
C THR A 47 2.29 -4.90 13.66
N SER A 48 2.41 -4.45 14.91
CA SER A 48 1.52 -3.45 15.52
C SER A 48 1.36 -2.22 14.62
N PRO A 49 0.14 -1.62 14.56
CA PRO A 49 -0.08 -0.36 13.86
C PRO A 49 0.87 0.71 14.40
N ILE A 50 1.46 1.52 13.52
CA ILE A 50 2.26 2.67 13.95
C ILE A 50 1.46 3.93 13.70
N GLN A 51 1.40 4.82 14.69
CA GLN A 51 0.83 6.16 14.49
C GLN A 51 1.90 7.05 13.85
N VAL A 52 1.91 7.06 12.52
CA VAL A 52 2.66 8.03 11.72
C VAL A 52 1.63 8.91 11.00
N HIS A 53 1.93 10.21 10.90
CA HIS A 53 1.11 11.19 10.17
C HIS A 53 1.87 11.85 9.01
N ASP A 54 3.06 11.36 8.70
CA ASP A 54 3.94 11.90 7.67
C ASP A 54 4.10 10.92 6.50
N VAL A 55 3.88 11.42 5.29
CA VAL A 55 3.94 10.64 4.04
C VAL A 55 5.33 10.01 3.84
N SER A 56 6.40 10.79 4.03
CA SER A 56 7.76 10.32 3.79
C SER A 56 8.15 9.20 4.76
N MET A 57 7.71 9.30 6.01
CA MET A 57 7.97 8.30 7.02
C MET A 57 7.21 6.99 6.74
N TYR A 58 6.01 7.03 6.17
CA TYR A 58 5.35 5.82 5.68
C TYR A 58 6.07 5.23 4.48
N THR A 59 6.45 6.05 3.49
CA THR A 59 7.17 5.59 2.29
C THR A 59 8.42 4.81 2.67
N SER A 60 9.29 5.36 3.52
CA SER A 60 10.52 4.67 3.94
C SER A 60 10.26 3.35 4.67
N LYS A 61 9.17 3.26 5.43
CA LYS A 61 8.79 2.01 6.12
C LYS A 61 8.26 0.97 5.15
N ILE A 62 7.46 1.38 4.17
CA ILE A 62 6.96 0.50 3.12
C ILE A 62 8.14 -0.04 2.32
N GLU A 63 9.06 0.82 1.86
CA GLU A 63 10.30 0.43 1.18
C GLU A 63 11.10 -0.59 2.00
N THR A 64 11.23 -0.36 3.31
CA THR A 64 11.94 -1.29 4.21
C THR A 64 11.29 -2.68 4.25
N VAL A 65 9.95 -2.76 4.29
CA VAL A 65 9.24 -4.05 4.25
C VAL A 65 9.40 -4.72 2.88
N LEU A 66 9.26 -3.96 1.79
CA LEU A 66 9.42 -4.46 0.43
C LEU A 66 10.83 -4.98 0.16
N ALA A 67 11.85 -4.35 0.73
CA ALA A 67 13.25 -4.77 0.58
C ALA A 67 13.60 -6.02 1.40
N SER A 68 12.78 -6.41 2.38
CA SER A 68 13.13 -7.46 3.35
C SER A 68 12.27 -8.72 3.27
N ARG A 69 11.15 -8.71 2.53
CA ARG A 69 10.19 -9.81 2.47
C ARG A 69 9.70 -10.06 1.06
N LYS A 70 9.25 -11.29 0.77
CA LYS A 70 8.53 -11.58 -0.47
C LYS A 70 7.09 -11.03 -0.34
N VAL A 71 6.84 -9.84 -0.89
CA VAL A 71 5.55 -9.15 -0.77
C VAL A 71 4.72 -9.29 -2.05
N PHE A 72 3.43 -9.58 -1.92
CA PHE A 72 2.47 -9.47 -3.02
C PHE A 72 1.61 -8.22 -2.89
N LEU A 73 1.75 -7.31 -3.83
CA LEU A 73 0.97 -6.08 -3.89
C LEU A 73 0.11 -6.04 -5.14
N VAL A 74 -1.16 -5.70 -4.94
CA VAL A 74 -2.08 -5.37 -6.02
C VAL A 74 -2.62 -3.97 -5.76
N LEU A 75 -2.29 -3.05 -6.66
CA LEU A 75 -2.69 -1.64 -6.61
C LEU A 75 -3.62 -1.36 -7.79
N ASP A 76 -4.89 -1.11 -7.51
CA ASP A 76 -5.90 -0.83 -8.54
C ASP A 76 -6.10 0.68 -8.70
N ASP A 77 -6.31 1.12 -9.95
CA ASP A 77 -6.66 2.51 -10.28
C ASP A 77 -5.59 3.56 -9.87
N ILE A 78 -4.31 3.30 -10.21
CA ILE A 78 -3.25 4.32 -10.15
C ILE A 78 -3.35 5.21 -11.39
N ASP A 79 -3.57 6.50 -11.17
CA ASP A 79 -3.81 7.50 -12.23
C ASP A 79 -2.60 8.42 -12.47
N ASN A 80 -1.67 8.51 -11.50
CA ASN A 80 -0.45 9.32 -11.68
C ASN A 80 0.76 8.81 -10.89
N LEU A 81 1.94 9.30 -11.28
CA LEU A 81 3.22 8.93 -10.66
C LEU A 81 3.33 9.37 -9.20
N MET A 82 2.66 10.45 -8.79
CA MET A 82 2.70 10.91 -7.40
C MET A 82 2.07 9.88 -6.45
N GLN A 83 0.96 9.24 -6.86
CA GLN A 83 0.33 8.16 -6.10
C GLN A 83 1.27 6.95 -5.95
N LEU A 84 1.89 6.53 -7.05
CA LEU A 84 2.82 5.39 -7.05
C LEU A 84 4.05 5.68 -6.16
N ASN A 85 4.68 6.84 -6.35
CA ASN A 85 5.88 7.25 -5.61
C ASN A 85 5.60 7.37 -4.10
N ALA A 86 4.44 7.88 -3.72
CA ALA A 86 4.08 7.96 -2.32
C ALA A 86 3.91 6.57 -1.68
N LEU A 87 3.32 5.62 -2.41
CA LEU A 87 3.12 4.27 -1.89
C LEU A 87 4.41 3.44 -1.84
N LEU A 88 5.28 3.56 -2.85
CA LEU A 88 6.38 2.60 -3.06
C LEU A 88 7.79 3.19 -3.04
N GLY A 89 7.96 4.51 -2.98
CA GLY A 89 9.27 5.17 -3.08
C GLY A 89 9.53 5.76 -4.44
#